data_AF-A0A425CMF9-F1
#
_entry.id   AF-A0A425CMF9-F1
#
_cell.length_a   1.000
_cell.length_b   1.000
_cell.length_c   1.000
_cell.angle_alpha   90.00
_cell.angle_beta   90.00
_cell.angle_gamma   90.00
#
_symmetry.space_group_name_H-M   'P 1'
#
loop_
_entity.id
_entity.type
_entity.pdbx_description
1 polymer ?
#
loop_
_entity_poly.entity_id
_entity_poly.type
_entity_poly.pdbx_seq_one_letter_code
_entity_poly.pdbx_strand_id
1 'polypeptide(L)'
;MWQVARPLILGVLLMLHYRQAQQIKRWLQLLRDLHKACTREACLSLQLGTQQVRVDFTAKYLKQTEAALRNLRDAYKLAKENLVTVAKKAMGLKHKAEKEAPWDAYEDRFNELPDDLDELRGKIENNKAALECFRGDKSIRELYERVHDEIQDDEVVLADLESFVTHSEEKINGIKLQVFANLVSCEQQEEWHAKLKEVVQHIDSSFGEFFKDIGCVGEILLDDEDPDVAKWGIQRRAQFRKNTKLSTMTAEEQSGGSLTKCPFRVVDEINQGMDVYNERKVFQRITKSSCGSKLPQYFLITPKLITGLTYHRDTKVMIILNGPYNNIRQELWDPNRFIARGKQMKRKLAGAINGSSKKRTRA
;
A
#
# COMPACT_ATOMS: atom_id res chain seq x y z
N MET A 1 111.26 -129.98 39.52
CA MET A 1 111.24 -128.55 39.12
C MET A 1 109.95 -128.12 38.40
N TRP A 2 109.34 -128.95 37.53
CA TRP A 2 108.12 -128.58 36.79
C TRP A 2 106.79 -128.55 37.59
N GLN A 3 106.72 -129.17 38.77
CA GLN A 3 105.52 -129.15 39.64
C GLN A 3 105.33 -127.84 40.42
N VAL A 4 106.39 -127.04 40.63
CA VAL A 4 106.32 -125.78 41.41
C VAL A 4 106.13 -124.55 40.50
N ALA A 5 106.61 -124.61 39.26
CA ALA A 5 106.51 -123.50 38.30
C ALA A 5 105.09 -123.29 37.71
N ARG A 6 104.29 -124.36 37.62
CA ARG A 6 102.94 -124.35 37.04
C ARG A 6 101.95 -123.41 37.77
N PRO A 7 101.81 -123.45 39.12
CA PRO A 7 100.90 -122.54 39.83
C PRO A 7 101.37 -121.08 39.81
N LEU A 8 102.68 -120.81 39.79
CA LEU A 8 103.24 -119.46 39.65
C LEU A 8 102.93 -118.85 38.28
N ILE A 9 103.11 -119.60 37.20
CA ILE A 9 102.78 -119.16 35.84
C ILE A 9 101.27 -118.92 35.68
N LEU A 10 100.44 -119.82 36.24
CA LEU A 10 98.98 -119.68 36.22
C LEU A 10 98.50 -118.45 37.01
N GLY A 11 99.12 -118.15 38.16
CA GLY A 11 98.81 -116.98 38.99
C GLY A 11 99.19 -115.66 38.32
N VAL A 12 100.32 -115.60 37.62
CA VAL A 12 100.71 -114.42 36.83
C VAL A 12 99.76 -114.20 35.64
N LEU A 13 99.36 -115.26 34.94
CA LEU A 13 98.34 -115.21 33.88
C LEU A 13 96.98 -114.75 34.39
N LEU A 14 96.52 -115.26 35.54
CA LEU A 14 95.27 -114.83 36.19
C LEU A 14 95.32 -113.35 36.60
N MET A 15 96.43 -112.87 37.16
CA MET A 15 96.63 -111.45 37.49
C MET A 15 96.66 -110.57 36.23
N LEU A 16 97.26 -111.04 35.14
CA LEU A 16 97.28 -110.34 33.86
C LEU A 16 95.86 -110.22 33.29
N HIS A 17 95.11 -111.33 33.26
CA HIS A 17 93.72 -111.35 32.81
C HIS A 17 92.79 -110.53 33.71
N TYR A 18 93.01 -110.51 35.02
CA TYR A 18 92.25 -109.65 35.94
C TYR A 18 92.54 -108.16 35.71
N ARG A 19 93.81 -107.78 35.52
CA ARG A 19 94.18 -106.40 35.14
C ARG A 19 93.60 -106.00 33.79
N GLN A 20 93.63 -106.91 32.80
CA GLN A 20 92.96 -106.71 31.51
C GLN A 20 91.45 -106.52 31.68
N ALA A 21 90.78 -107.36 32.48
CA ALA A 21 89.35 -107.23 32.76
C ALA A 21 89.00 -105.90 33.48
N GLN A 22 89.83 -105.46 34.43
CA GLN A 22 89.66 -104.16 35.08
C GLN A 22 89.87 -102.98 34.11
N GLN A 23 90.85 -103.08 33.21
CA GLN A 23 91.05 -102.09 32.15
C GLN A 23 89.84 -102.05 31.21
N ILE A 24 89.36 -103.20 30.73
CA ILE A 24 88.16 -103.30 29.89
C ILE A 24 86.94 -102.69 30.60
N LYS A 25 86.76 -102.94 31.90
CA LYS A 25 85.67 -102.34 32.69
C LYS A 25 85.78 -100.82 32.78
N ARG A 26 86.99 -100.28 32.96
CA ARG A 26 87.24 -98.83 32.96
C ARG A 26 86.97 -98.21 31.59
N TRP A 27 87.44 -98.87 30.51
CA TRP A 27 87.15 -98.46 29.14
C TRP A 27 85.66 -98.46 28.83
N LEU A 28 84.92 -99.48 29.24
CA LEU A 28 83.46 -99.54 29.09
C LEU A 28 82.75 -98.40 29.83
N GLN A 29 83.22 -98.06 31.04
CA GLN A 29 82.65 -96.96 31.80
C GLN A 29 82.92 -95.60 31.13
N LEU A 30 84.16 -95.35 30.71
CA LEU A 30 84.53 -94.15 29.95
C LEU A 30 83.72 -94.04 28.65
N LEU A 31 83.52 -95.15 27.94
CA LEU A 31 82.76 -95.18 26.68
C LEU A 31 81.27 -94.88 26.91
N ARG A 32 80.69 -95.33 28.02
CA ARG A 32 79.32 -94.95 28.42
C ARG A 32 79.20 -93.48 28.78
N ASP A 33 80.17 -92.94 29.51
CA ASP A 33 80.15 -91.53 29.93
C ASP A 33 80.40 -90.61 28.72
N LEU A 34 81.28 -91.01 27.80
CA LEU A 34 81.47 -90.35 26.51
C LEU A 34 80.18 -90.38 25.68
N HIS A 35 79.51 -91.53 25.58
CA HIS A 35 78.24 -91.63 24.86
C HIS A 35 77.18 -90.68 25.44
N LYS A 36 77.01 -90.65 26.77
CA LYS A 36 76.10 -89.72 27.43
C LYS A 36 76.46 -88.25 27.17
N ALA A 37 77.75 -87.91 27.18
CA ALA A 37 78.22 -86.57 26.87
C ALA A 37 77.90 -86.19 25.42
N CYS A 38 78.20 -87.06 24.45
CA CYS A 38 77.88 -86.84 23.03
C CYS A 38 76.37 -86.71 22.80
N THR A 39 75.52 -87.52 23.46
CA THR A 39 74.06 -87.38 23.36
C THR A 39 73.58 -86.03 23.92
N ARG A 40 74.16 -85.59 25.05
CA ARG A 40 73.84 -84.28 25.64
C ARG A 40 74.27 -83.13 24.75
N GLU A 41 75.48 -83.20 24.18
CA GLU A 41 75.99 -82.21 23.23
C GLU A 41 75.08 -82.12 22.00
N ALA A 42 74.74 -83.25 21.38
CA ALA A 42 73.84 -83.28 20.23
C ALA A 42 72.44 -82.69 20.55
N CYS A 43 71.89 -82.99 21.74
CA CYS A 43 70.62 -82.42 22.18
C CYS A 43 70.71 -80.89 22.38
N LEU A 44 71.78 -80.41 23.02
CA LEU A 44 72.02 -78.99 23.21
C LEU A 44 72.24 -78.26 21.89
N SER A 45 72.98 -78.85 20.94
CA SER A 45 73.17 -78.29 19.60
C SER A 45 71.84 -78.17 18.84
N LEU A 46 70.96 -79.16 18.93
CA LEU A 46 69.62 -79.10 18.32
C LEU A 46 68.74 -78.02 18.96
N GLN A 47 68.76 -77.93 20.30
CA GLN A 47 68.03 -76.89 21.03
C GLN A 47 68.53 -75.49 20.67
N LEU A 48 69.86 -75.30 20.61
CA LEU A 48 70.48 -74.03 20.23
C LEU A 48 70.11 -73.65 18.79
N GLY A 49 70.17 -74.58 17.85
CA GLY A 49 69.72 -74.36 16.47
C GLY A 49 68.24 -73.96 16.38
N THR A 50 67.38 -74.61 17.17
CA THR A 50 65.95 -74.27 17.25
C THR A 50 65.72 -72.86 17.82
N GLN A 51 66.44 -72.50 18.90
CA GLN A 51 66.34 -71.15 19.47
C GLN A 51 66.88 -70.09 18.50
N GLN A 52 67.97 -70.37 17.77
CA GLN A 52 68.53 -69.44 16.80
C GLN A 52 67.51 -69.11 15.70
N VAL A 53 66.87 -70.12 15.12
CA VAL A 53 65.81 -69.93 14.11
C VAL A 53 64.64 -69.10 14.66
N ARG A 54 64.24 -69.34 15.92
CA ARG A 54 63.19 -68.54 16.57
C ARG A 54 63.59 -67.09 16.74
N VAL A 55 64.82 -66.82 17.18
CA VAL A 55 65.36 -65.45 17.32
C VAL A 55 65.43 -64.75 15.98
N ASP A 56 65.91 -65.43 14.93
CA ASP A 56 66.00 -64.84 13.59
C ASP A 56 64.61 -64.52 13.03
N PHE A 57 63.63 -65.40 13.24
CA PHE A 57 62.25 -65.18 12.84
C PHE A 57 61.62 -64.01 13.60
N THR A 58 61.73 -63.97 14.93
CA THR A 58 61.17 -62.88 15.73
C THR A 58 61.85 -61.56 15.44
N ALA A 59 63.17 -61.53 15.24
CA ALA A 59 63.90 -60.32 14.84
C ALA A 59 63.43 -59.79 13.47
N LYS A 60 63.22 -60.70 12.50
CA LYS A 60 62.67 -60.32 11.19
C LYS A 60 61.25 -59.77 11.30
N TYR A 61 60.39 -60.42 12.07
CA TYR A 61 59.02 -59.98 12.30
C TYR A 61 58.96 -58.64 13.02
N LEU A 62 59.76 -58.46 14.08
CA LEU A 62 59.90 -57.20 14.81
C LEU A 62 60.29 -56.06 13.85
N LYS A 63 61.34 -56.27 13.04
CA LYS A 63 61.80 -55.28 12.05
C LYS A 63 60.71 -54.89 11.05
N GLN A 64 59.90 -55.86 10.59
CA GLN A 64 58.76 -55.61 9.71
C GLN A 64 57.67 -54.78 10.42
N THR A 65 57.32 -55.15 11.65
CA THR A 65 56.31 -54.41 12.43
C THR A 65 56.76 -52.99 12.79
N GLU A 66 58.03 -52.78 13.12
CA GLU A 66 58.60 -51.46 13.36
C GLU A 66 58.61 -50.59 12.10
N ALA A 67 58.86 -51.17 10.93
CA ALA A 67 58.76 -50.47 9.66
C ALA A 67 57.30 -50.07 9.37
N ALA A 68 56.35 -50.97 9.61
CA ALA A 68 54.92 -50.68 9.45
C ALA A 68 54.46 -49.57 10.41
N LEU A 69 54.87 -49.60 11.69
CA LEU A 69 54.56 -48.54 12.67
C LEU A 69 55.18 -47.19 12.29
N ARG A 70 56.40 -47.18 11.75
CA ARG A 70 57.03 -45.97 11.21
C ARG A 70 56.21 -45.37 10.07
N ASN A 71 55.84 -46.19 9.08
CA ASN A 71 55.01 -45.76 7.96
C ASN A 71 53.65 -45.22 8.43
N LEU A 72 53.01 -45.89 9.39
CA LEU A 72 51.73 -45.44 9.94
C LEU A 72 51.87 -44.10 10.69
N ARG A 73 52.95 -43.93 11.45
CA ARG A 73 53.25 -42.67 12.14
C ARG A 73 53.46 -41.52 11.15
N ASP A 74 54.17 -41.76 10.06
CA ASP A 74 54.42 -40.75 9.04
C ASP A 74 53.14 -40.41 8.26
N ALA A 75 52.31 -41.42 7.93
CA ALA A 75 50.99 -41.21 7.35
C ALA A 75 50.06 -40.41 8.28
N TYR A 76 50.09 -40.67 9.59
CA TYR A 76 49.34 -39.90 10.57
C TYR A 76 49.81 -38.44 10.66
N LYS A 77 51.13 -38.20 10.66
CA LYS A 77 51.67 -36.83 10.63
C LYS A 77 51.20 -36.08 9.39
N LEU A 78 51.30 -36.70 8.21
CA LEU A 78 50.87 -36.11 6.95
C LEU A 78 49.36 -35.81 6.96
N ALA A 79 48.54 -36.75 7.44
CA ALA A 79 47.09 -36.54 7.57
C ALA A 79 46.76 -35.38 8.52
N LYS A 80 47.49 -35.27 9.64
CA LYS A 80 47.34 -34.16 10.59
C LYS A 80 47.72 -32.80 9.96
N GLU A 81 48.83 -32.74 9.24
CA GLU A 81 49.25 -31.52 8.54
C GLU A 81 48.26 -31.11 7.44
N ASN A 82 47.75 -32.09 6.69
CA ASN A 82 46.70 -31.87 5.69
C ASN A 82 45.43 -31.33 6.33
N LEU A 83 44.98 -31.91 7.46
CA LEU A 83 43.81 -31.44 8.19
C LEU A 83 43.98 -29.98 8.62
N VAL A 84 45.12 -29.63 9.22
CA VAL A 84 45.40 -28.25 9.64
C VAL A 84 45.40 -27.30 8.44
N THR A 85 45.97 -27.73 7.32
CA THR A 85 46.02 -26.92 6.09
C THR A 85 44.63 -26.72 5.48
N VAL A 86 43.83 -27.77 5.41
CA VAL A 86 42.45 -27.70 4.92
C VAL A 86 41.59 -26.85 5.85
N ALA A 87 41.72 -27.00 7.18
CA ALA A 87 41.01 -26.17 8.14
C ALA A 87 41.35 -24.68 8.00
N LYS A 88 42.64 -24.34 7.82
CA LYS A 88 43.05 -22.95 7.54
C LYS A 88 42.45 -22.42 6.24
N LYS A 89 42.44 -23.22 5.17
CA LYS A 89 41.82 -22.85 3.89
C LYS A 89 40.31 -22.64 4.04
N ALA A 90 39.62 -23.55 4.72
CA ALA A 90 38.18 -23.46 4.97
C ALA A 90 37.83 -22.21 5.79
N MET A 91 38.60 -21.92 6.85
CA MET A 91 38.41 -20.71 7.66
C MET A 91 38.67 -19.43 6.83
N GLY A 92 39.70 -19.42 5.97
CA GLY A 92 39.96 -18.31 5.07
C GLY A 92 38.87 -18.11 4.01
N LEU A 93 38.31 -19.19 3.46
CA LEU A 93 37.18 -19.13 2.54
C LEU A 93 35.92 -18.63 3.24
N LYS A 94 35.63 -19.12 4.46
CA LYS A 94 34.52 -18.65 5.28
C LYS A 94 34.61 -17.14 5.52
N HIS A 95 35.78 -16.64 5.94
CA HIS A 95 35.96 -15.21 6.19
C HIS A 95 35.79 -14.35 4.94
N LYS A 96 36.29 -14.81 3.78
CA LYS A 96 36.06 -14.12 2.49
C LYS A 96 34.58 -14.10 2.12
N ALA A 97 33.89 -15.24 2.28
CA ALA A 97 32.46 -15.35 2.00
C ALA A 97 31.64 -14.41 2.91
N GLU A 98 31.91 -14.38 4.21
CA GLU A 98 31.23 -13.48 5.17
C GLU A 98 31.51 -12.00 4.89
N LYS A 99 32.68 -11.66 4.31
CA LYS A 99 32.99 -10.28 3.90
C LYS A 99 32.17 -9.84 2.69
N GLU A 100 31.97 -10.73 1.72
CA GLU A 100 31.18 -10.44 0.51
C GLU A 100 29.67 -10.52 0.77
N ALA A 101 29.24 -11.47 1.60
CA ALA A 101 27.86 -11.67 2.00
C ALA A 101 27.79 -12.01 3.50
N PRO A 102 27.58 -10.99 4.37
CA PRO A 102 27.46 -11.20 5.81
C PRO A 102 26.28 -12.11 6.15
N TRP A 103 26.51 -13.09 7.04
CA TRP A 103 25.49 -14.07 7.44
C TRP A 103 24.23 -13.39 7.98
N ASP A 104 24.38 -12.45 8.91
CA ASP A 104 23.27 -11.76 9.59
C ASP A 104 22.35 -11.01 8.63
N ALA A 105 22.85 -10.56 7.48
CA ALA A 105 22.07 -9.80 6.50
C ALA A 105 21.26 -10.70 5.55
N TYR A 106 21.63 -11.98 5.44
CA TYR A 106 21.09 -12.91 4.44
C TYR A 106 20.69 -14.26 5.03
N GLU A 107 20.55 -14.36 6.35
CA GLU A 107 20.29 -15.59 7.10
C GLU A 107 19.09 -16.37 6.53
N ASP A 108 17.96 -15.69 6.34
CA ASP A 108 16.74 -16.30 5.78
C ASP A 108 16.98 -16.92 4.40
N ARG A 109 17.76 -16.23 3.54
CA ARG A 109 18.08 -16.72 2.19
C ARG A 109 19.05 -17.89 2.21
N PHE A 110 19.99 -17.92 3.16
CA PHE A 110 20.90 -19.05 3.32
C PHE A 110 20.17 -20.30 3.84
N ASN A 111 19.19 -20.15 4.73
CA ASN A 111 18.38 -21.26 5.25
C ASN A 111 17.50 -21.92 4.18
N GLU A 112 17.16 -21.22 3.10
CA GLU A 112 16.41 -21.76 1.96
C GLU A 112 17.30 -22.51 0.94
N LEU A 113 18.62 -22.48 1.12
CA LEU A 113 19.55 -23.16 0.22
C LEU A 113 19.74 -24.64 0.60
N PRO A 114 20.01 -25.52 -0.39
CA PRO A 114 20.32 -26.92 -0.12
C PRO A 114 21.68 -27.07 0.58
N ASP A 115 21.78 -28.06 1.46
CA ASP A 115 23.03 -28.45 2.12
C ASP A 115 23.98 -29.28 1.21
N ASP A 116 23.63 -29.48 -0.07
CA ASP A 116 24.42 -30.23 -1.04
C ASP A 116 25.29 -29.32 -1.93
N LEU A 117 26.58 -29.67 -2.05
CA LEU A 117 27.55 -28.87 -2.80
C LEU A 117 27.30 -28.84 -4.31
N ASP A 118 26.80 -29.93 -4.88
CA ASP A 118 26.57 -30.02 -6.32
C ASP A 118 25.30 -29.26 -6.71
N GLU A 119 24.25 -29.32 -5.87
CA GLU A 119 23.06 -28.49 -6.04
C GLU A 119 23.37 -26.98 -5.91
N LEU A 120 24.19 -26.59 -4.92
CA LEU A 120 24.65 -25.20 -4.78
C LEU A 120 25.43 -24.73 -6.00
N ARG A 121 26.33 -25.56 -6.54
CA ARG A 121 27.05 -25.26 -7.80
C ARG A 121 26.08 -25.10 -8.96
N GLY A 122 25.08 -25.97 -9.07
CA GLY A 122 24.02 -25.87 -10.08
C GLY A 122 23.24 -24.56 -9.99
N LYS A 123 22.87 -24.13 -8.77
CA LYS A 123 22.22 -22.83 -8.55
C LYS A 123 23.12 -21.65 -8.92
N ILE A 124 24.41 -21.70 -8.57
CA ILE A 124 25.39 -20.66 -8.95
C ILE A 124 25.51 -20.56 -10.47
N GLU A 125 25.64 -21.69 -11.15
CA GLU A 125 25.80 -21.71 -12.61
C GLU A 125 24.53 -21.24 -13.32
N ASN A 126 23.35 -21.64 -12.84
CA ASN A 126 22.08 -21.13 -13.36
C ASN A 126 21.95 -19.63 -13.15
N ASN A 127 22.34 -19.10 -12.00
CA ASN A 127 22.33 -17.65 -11.74
C ASN A 127 23.34 -16.89 -12.60
N LYS A 128 24.54 -17.45 -12.84
CA LYS A 128 25.52 -16.88 -13.77
C LYS A 128 25.01 -16.88 -15.20
N ALA A 129 24.46 -18.01 -15.66
CA ALA A 129 23.85 -18.11 -16.97
C ALA A 129 22.66 -17.17 -17.11
N ALA A 130 21.84 -16.99 -16.06
CA ALA A 130 20.77 -16.00 -16.04
C ALA A 130 21.31 -14.57 -16.12
N LEU A 131 22.42 -14.26 -15.45
CA LEU A 131 23.11 -12.96 -15.56
C LEU A 131 23.72 -12.72 -16.94
N GLU A 132 24.30 -13.75 -17.57
CA GLU A 132 24.85 -13.68 -18.93
C GLU A 132 23.75 -13.63 -20.00
N CYS A 133 22.62 -14.32 -19.78
CA CYS A 133 21.40 -14.22 -20.59
C CYS A 133 20.58 -12.97 -20.27
N PHE A 134 20.88 -12.25 -19.19
CA PHE A 134 20.39 -10.91 -18.93
C PHE A 134 21.03 -9.98 -19.96
N ARG A 135 20.45 -9.98 -21.16
CA ARG A 135 20.57 -8.91 -22.15
C ARG A 135 19.80 -7.68 -21.67
N GLY A 136 20.12 -7.21 -20.47
CA GLY A 136 19.89 -5.82 -20.12
C GLY A 136 20.77 -5.03 -21.06
N ASP A 137 20.16 -4.59 -22.17
CA ASP A 137 20.80 -3.75 -23.16
C ASP A 137 21.55 -2.64 -22.40
N LYS A 138 22.87 -2.53 -22.54
CA LYS A 138 23.66 -1.53 -21.78
C LYS A 138 23.09 -0.11 -22.00
N SER A 139 22.45 0.09 -23.15
CA SER A 139 21.63 1.24 -23.51
C SER A 139 20.54 1.58 -22.48
N ILE A 140 19.90 0.59 -21.85
CA ILE A 140 18.82 0.82 -20.88
C ILE A 140 19.39 1.33 -19.57
N ARG A 141 20.52 0.79 -19.08
CA ARG A 141 21.18 1.33 -17.86
C ARG A 141 21.66 2.76 -18.09
N GLU A 142 22.34 3.01 -19.21
CA GLU A 142 22.79 4.36 -19.60
C GLU A 142 21.62 5.33 -19.80
N LEU A 143 20.49 4.85 -20.32
CA LEU A 143 19.25 5.63 -20.43
C LEU A 143 18.63 5.91 -19.07
N TYR A 144 18.58 4.93 -18.17
CA TYR A 144 18.08 5.12 -16.80
C TYR A 144 18.95 6.09 -16.01
N GLU A 145 20.27 5.99 -16.12
CA GLU A 145 21.20 6.95 -15.50
C GLU A 145 21.00 8.36 -16.05
N ARG A 146 20.86 8.51 -17.38
CA ARG A 146 20.57 9.81 -18.00
C ARG A 146 19.22 10.39 -17.58
N VAL A 147 18.16 9.56 -17.58
CA VAL A 147 16.81 9.99 -17.18
C VAL A 147 16.80 10.35 -15.69
N HIS A 148 17.56 9.64 -14.87
CA HIS A 148 17.70 9.97 -13.46
C HIS A 148 18.40 11.32 -13.27
N ASP A 149 19.49 11.59 -14.01
CA ASP A 149 20.18 12.87 -13.96
C ASP A 149 19.30 14.02 -14.50
N GLU A 150 18.54 13.81 -15.59
CA GLU A 150 17.57 14.78 -16.11
C GLU A 150 16.47 15.10 -15.09
N ILE A 151 15.91 14.09 -14.42
CA ILE A 151 14.90 14.29 -13.36
C ILE A 151 15.50 15.09 -12.19
N GLN A 152 16.73 14.79 -11.79
CA GLN A 152 17.41 15.50 -10.71
C GLN A 152 17.61 16.99 -11.06
N ASP A 153 18.03 17.29 -12.29
CA ASP A 153 18.19 18.66 -12.77
C ASP A 153 16.84 19.40 -12.86
N ASP A 154 15.80 18.73 -13.37
CA ASP A 154 14.44 19.28 -13.45
C ASP A 154 13.85 19.55 -12.06
N GLU A 155 14.11 18.71 -11.06
CA GLU A 155 13.69 18.92 -9.68
C GLU A 155 14.33 20.16 -9.06
N VAL A 156 15.63 20.41 -9.34
CA VAL A 156 16.31 21.63 -8.88
C VAL A 156 15.70 22.87 -9.53
N VAL A 157 15.44 22.83 -10.84
CA VAL A 157 14.82 23.93 -11.58
C VAL A 157 13.39 24.20 -11.08
N LEU A 158 12.61 23.15 -10.80
CA LEU A 158 11.28 23.27 -10.23
C LEU A 158 11.29 23.91 -8.85
N ALA A 159 12.24 23.52 -7.97
CA ALA A 159 12.36 24.12 -6.65
C ALA A 159 12.70 25.63 -6.72
N ASP A 160 13.57 26.04 -7.65
CA ASP A 160 13.91 27.45 -7.88
C ASP A 160 12.70 28.24 -8.42
N LEU A 161 11.95 27.67 -9.36
CA LEU A 161 10.72 28.27 -9.90
C LEU A 161 9.64 28.42 -8.82
N GLU A 162 9.46 27.41 -7.97
CA GLU A 162 8.49 27.45 -6.87
C GLU A 162 8.85 28.52 -5.83
N SER A 163 10.13 28.64 -5.48
CA SER A 163 10.68 29.74 -4.66
C SER A 163 10.43 31.11 -5.30
N PHE A 164 10.62 31.23 -6.62
CA PHE A 164 10.35 32.49 -7.32
C PHE A 164 8.86 32.86 -7.33
N VAL A 165 7.97 31.91 -7.56
CA VAL A 165 6.51 32.12 -7.56
C VAL A 165 6.04 32.52 -6.18
N THR A 166 6.38 31.74 -5.15
CA THR A 166 6.01 32.04 -3.75
C THR A 166 6.48 33.43 -3.32
N HIS A 167 7.73 33.78 -3.61
CA HIS A 167 8.27 35.09 -3.26
C HIS A 167 7.62 36.24 -4.06
N SER A 168 7.20 35.97 -5.30
CA SER A 168 6.46 36.93 -6.13
C SER A 168 5.02 37.12 -5.64
N GLU A 169 4.36 36.04 -5.21
CA GLU A 169 3.02 36.08 -4.60
C GLU A 169 3.03 36.84 -3.26
N GLU A 170 4.04 36.62 -2.42
CA GLU A 170 4.26 37.37 -1.18
C GLU A 170 4.43 38.87 -1.46
N LYS A 171 5.22 39.24 -2.48
CA LYS A 171 5.38 40.64 -2.88
C LYS A 171 4.07 41.24 -3.40
N ILE A 172 3.32 40.50 -4.22
CA ILE A 172 2.02 40.96 -4.73
C ILE A 172 1.03 41.16 -3.58
N ASN A 173 0.98 40.23 -2.61
CA ASN A 173 0.11 40.35 -1.45
C ASN A 173 0.54 41.50 -0.53
N GLY A 174 1.84 41.70 -0.33
CA GLY A 174 2.38 42.85 0.40
C GLY A 174 2.02 44.18 -0.26
N ILE A 175 2.12 44.27 -1.59
CA ILE A 175 1.71 45.47 -2.35
C ILE A 175 0.20 45.66 -2.27
N LYS A 176 -0.62 44.61 -2.40
CA LYS A 176 -2.08 44.70 -2.25
C LYS A 176 -2.46 45.23 -0.88
N LEU A 177 -1.86 44.71 0.19
CA LEU A 177 -2.10 45.18 1.56
C LEU A 177 -1.69 46.64 1.76
N GLN A 178 -0.53 47.03 1.24
CA GLN A 178 -0.09 48.44 1.29
C GLN A 178 -0.99 49.37 0.48
N VAL A 179 -1.42 48.96 -0.72
CA VAL A 179 -2.33 49.73 -1.56
C VAL A 179 -3.70 49.85 -0.86
N PHE A 180 -4.22 48.78 -0.27
CA PHE A 180 -5.49 48.82 0.46
C PHE A 180 -5.40 49.72 1.70
N ALA A 181 -4.31 49.61 2.47
CA ALA A 181 -4.05 50.46 3.64
C ALA A 181 -3.84 51.94 3.28
N ASN A 182 -3.28 52.22 2.09
CA ASN A 182 -3.04 53.59 1.63
C ASN A 182 -4.24 54.21 0.90
N LEU A 183 -5.10 53.42 0.24
CA LEU A 183 -6.29 53.93 -0.46
C LEU A 183 -7.47 54.19 0.47
N VAL A 184 -7.58 53.48 1.58
CA VAL A 184 -8.71 53.58 2.50
C VAL A 184 -8.19 54.06 3.84
N SER A 185 -8.31 55.36 4.10
CA SER A 185 -8.20 55.89 5.46
C SER A 185 -9.27 55.22 6.31
N CYS A 186 -8.99 54.85 7.57
CA CYS A 186 -9.96 54.18 8.45
C CYS A 186 -11.34 54.88 8.48
N GLU A 187 -11.36 56.22 8.36
CA GLU A 187 -12.57 57.03 8.27
C GLU A 187 -13.49 56.68 7.07
N GLN A 188 -12.91 56.37 5.91
CA GLN A 188 -13.67 56.00 4.71
C GLN A 188 -14.24 54.59 4.80
N GLN A 189 -13.54 53.68 5.50
CA GLN A 189 -14.02 52.32 5.75
C GLN A 189 -15.22 52.33 6.70
N GLU A 190 -15.16 53.14 7.76
CA GLU A 190 -16.28 53.32 8.70
C GLU A 190 -17.48 53.99 8.04
N GLU A 191 -17.28 55.02 7.22
CA GLU A 191 -18.36 55.68 6.48
C GLU A 191 -19.03 54.72 5.47
N TRP A 192 -18.23 53.93 4.75
CA TRP A 192 -18.75 52.93 3.83
C TRP A 192 -19.49 51.79 4.56
N HIS A 193 -18.96 51.32 5.69
CA HIS A 193 -19.61 50.29 6.51
C HIS A 193 -20.95 50.76 7.07
N ALA A 194 -21.03 52.00 7.54
CA ALA A 194 -22.27 52.61 7.99
C ALA A 194 -23.32 52.69 6.87
N LYS A 195 -22.91 53.11 5.66
CA LYS A 195 -23.79 53.13 4.48
C LYS A 195 -24.25 51.72 4.08
N LEU A 196 -23.36 50.73 4.14
CA LEU A 196 -23.70 49.33 3.86
C LEU A 196 -24.75 48.81 4.86
N LYS A 197 -24.57 49.08 6.16
CA LYS A 197 -25.54 48.74 7.21
C LYS A 197 -26.90 49.38 6.97
N GLU A 198 -26.93 50.67 6.60
CA GLU A 198 -28.18 51.37 6.28
C GLU A 198 -28.92 50.71 5.10
N VAL A 199 -28.19 50.36 4.03
CA VAL A 199 -28.77 49.66 2.87
C VAL A 199 -29.30 48.29 3.26
N VAL A 200 -28.53 47.49 4.01
CA VAL A 200 -28.97 46.16 4.47
C VAL A 200 -30.20 46.29 5.37
N GLN A 201 -30.24 47.27 6.27
CA GLN A 201 -31.41 47.52 7.12
C GLN A 201 -32.66 47.91 6.34
N HIS A 202 -32.51 48.69 5.26
CA HIS A 202 -33.61 49.03 4.36
C HIS A 202 -34.15 47.79 3.62
N ILE A 203 -33.24 46.92 3.16
CA ILE A 203 -33.58 45.64 2.52
C ILE A 203 -34.26 44.71 3.54
N ASP A 204 -33.75 44.60 4.76
CA ASP A 204 -34.33 43.79 5.84
C ASP A 204 -35.75 44.25 6.19
N SER A 205 -35.95 45.55 6.38
CA SER A 205 -37.28 46.11 6.67
C SER A 205 -38.28 45.78 5.55
N SER A 206 -37.86 45.94 4.30
CA SER A 206 -38.69 45.63 3.13
C SER A 206 -38.96 44.11 3.02
N PHE A 207 -37.96 43.28 3.28
CA PHE A 207 -38.05 41.82 3.25
C PHE A 207 -38.99 41.30 4.35
N GLY A 208 -38.87 41.83 5.56
CA GLY A 208 -39.74 41.52 6.69
C GLY A 208 -41.20 41.89 6.42
N GLU A 209 -41.47 43.05 5.82
CA GLU A 209 -42.83 43.42 5.36
C GLU A 209 -43.37 42.44 4.31
N PHE A 210 -42.55 42.06 3.33
CA PHE A 210 -42.97 41.09 2.30
C PHE A 210 -43.27 39.71 2.87
N PHE A 211 -42.45 39.23 3.82
CA PHE A 211 -42.69 37.94 4.48
C PHE A 211 -43.94 37.98 5.36
N LYS A 212 -44.16 39.08 6.11
CA LYS A 212 -45.38 39.27 6.93
C LYS A 212 -46.66 39.20 6.09
N ASP A 213 -46.67 39.82 4.91
CA ASP A 213 -47.81 39.79 3.98
C ASP A 213 -48.15 38.38 3.48
N ILE A 214 -47.14 37.52 3.32
CA ILE A 214 -47.32 36.13 2.92
C ILE A 214 -47.72 35.26 4.13
N GLY A 215 -47.50 35.73 5.35
CA GLY A 215 -47.80 35.05 6.62
C GLY A 215 -46.59 34.32 7.21
N CYS A 216 -45.38 34.70 6.78
CA CYS A 216 -44.10 34.18 7.25
C CYS A 216 -43.33 35.29 7.99
N VAL A 217 -42.24 34.93 8.67
CA VAL A 217 -41.26 35.92 9.21
C VAL A 217 -39.97 35.74 8.44
N GLY A 218 -39.37 36.83 7.99
CA GLY A 218 -38.10 36.84 7.26
C GLY A 218 -37.22 37.96 7.78
N GLU A 219 -35.93 37.71 7.82
CA GLU A 219 -34.90 38.65 8.29
C GLU A 219 -33.65 38.51 7.43
N ILE A 220 -32.97 39.63 7.18
CA ILE A 220 -31.69 39.72 6.48
C ILE A 220 -30.67 40.35 7.43
N LEU A 221 -29.59 39.63 7.68
CA LEU A 221 -28.50 40.07 8.55
C LEU A 221 -27.22 40.24 7.72
N LEU A 222 -26.46 41.30 8.00
CA LEU A 222 -25.07 41.44 7.56
C LEU A 222 -24.18 40.74 8.59
N ASP A 223 -23.40 39.76 8.15
CA ASP A 223 -22.38 39.08 8.94
C ASP A 223 -21.06 39.83 8.76
N ASP A 224 -20.78 40.74 9.70
CA ASP A 224 -19.63 41.65 9.71
C ASP A 224 -18.72 41.45 10.94
N GLU A 225 -18.73 40.26 11.55
CA GLU A 225 -17.93 39.96 12.75
C GLU A 225 -16.43 39.79 12.47
N ASP A 226 -16.04 39.36 11.26
CA ASP A 226 -14.63 39.16 10.90
C ASP A 226 -13.99 40.51 10.46
N PRO A 227 -12.75 40.84 10.87
CA PRO A 227 -12.06 42.04 10.39
C PRO A 227 -11.74 42.02 8.88
N ASP A 228 -11.70 40.83 8.25
CA ASP A 228 -11.50 40.68 6.81
C ASP A 228 -12.82 40.81 6.04
N VAL A 229 -12.97 41.93 5.32
CA VAL A 229 -14.13 42.25 4.47
C VAL A 229 -14.39 41.15 3.43
N ALA A 230 -13.38 40.40 2.98
CA ALA A 230 -13.55 39.32 2.01
C ALA A 230 -14.39 38.14 2.56
N LYS A 231 -14.51 38.04 3.88
CA LYS A 231 -15.30 37.00 4.55
C LYS A 231 -16.71 37.46 4.94
N TRP A 232 -17.02 38.74 4.78
CA TRP A 232 -18.35 39.27 5.09
C TRP A 232 -19.40 38.65 4.19
N GLY A 233 -20.59 38.42 4.76
CA GLY A 233 -21.69 37.77 4.05
C GLY A 233 -23.05 38.37 4.40
N ILE A 234 -24.03 38.19 3.52
CA ILE A 234 -25.42 38.50 3.83
C ILE A 234 -26.14 37.19 4.14
N GLN A 235 -26.59 37.05 5.39
CA GLN A 235 -27.34 35.90 5.85
C GLN A 235 -28.85 36.17 5.70
N ARG A 236 -29.57 35.22 5.09
CA ARG A 236 -31.04 35.26 4.99
C ARG A 236 -31.64 34.26 5.98
N ARG A 237 -32.56 34.71 6.83
CA ARG A 237 -33.27 33.86 7.79
C ARG A 237 -34.77 33.93 7.52
N ALA A 238 -35.44 32.78 7.58
CA ALA A 238 -36.89 32.74 7.40
C ALA A 238 -37.57 31.73 8.34
N GLN A 239 -38.83 31.98 8.63
CA GLN A 239 -39.73 31.13 9.41
C GLN A 239 -41.03 30.96 8.62
N PHE A 240 -41.22 29.77 8.05
CA PHE A 240 -42.38 29.44 7.21
C PHE A 240 -43.60 28.96 8.01
N ARG A 241 -43.41 28.53 9.27
CA ARG A 241 -44.48 28.03 10.14
C ARG A 241 -44.39 28.66 11.53
N LYS A 242 -45.54 28.99 12.13
CA LYS A 242 -45.63 29.64 13.46
C LYS A 242 -44.92 28.88 14.60
N ASN A 243 -44.68 27.58 14.43
CA ASN A 243 -44.09 26.71 15.46
C ASN A 243 -42.63 26.30 15.20
N THR A 244 -41.98 26.82 14.15
CA THR A 244 -40.57 26.53 13.86
C THR A 244 -39.69 27.71 14.22
N LYS A 245 -38.41 27.50 14.60
CA LYS A 245 -37.46 28.61 14.80
C LYS A 245 -37.07 29.23 13.46
N LEU A 246 -36.55 30.46 13.48
CA LEU A 246 -35.91 31.09 12.32
C LEU A 246 -34.72 30.22 11.88
N SER A 247 -34.72 29.77 10.63
CA SER A 247 -33.61 29.00 10.04
C SER A 247 -32.90 29.82 8.98
N THR A 248 -31.57 29.70 8.93
CA THR A 248 -30.74 30.28 7.87
C THR A 248 -31.01 29.54 6.57
N MET A 249 -31.41 30.26 5.53
CA MET A 249 -31.70 29.71 4.22
C MET A 249 -30.39 29.51 3.46
N THR A 250 -29.95 28.27 3.28
CA THR A 250 -28.83 27.93 2.40
C THR A 250 -29.27 28.02 0.93
N ALA A 251 -28.32 28.14 0.00
CA ALA A 251 -28.61 28.29 -1.43
C ALA A 251 -29.47 27.15 -2.03
N GLU A 252 -29.53 26.01 -1.35
CA GLU A 252 -30.32 24.82 -1.70
C GLU A 252 -31.81 24.97 -1.34
N GLU A 253 -32.16 25.89 -0.43
CA GLU A 253 -33.52 26.19 0.01
C GLU A 253 -34.00 27.53 -0.59
N GLN A 254 -34.41 27.48 -1.86
CA GLN A 254 -35.26 28.44 -2.59
C GLN A 254 -35.28 29.94 -2.19
N SER A 255 -34.84 30.81 -3.10
CA SER A 255 -35.69 31.86 -3.72
C SER A 255 -34.86 32.93 -4.42
N GLY A 256 -35.21 33.17 -5.69
CA GLY A 256 -34.71 34.23 -6.57
C GLY A 256 -35.66 35.44 -6.58
N GLY A 257 -35.61 36.24 -5.52
CA GLY A 257 -36.30 37.53 -5.47
C GLY A 257 -35.31 38.67 -5.31
N SER A 258 -35.12 39.50 -6.35
CA SER A 258 -34.31 40.71 -6.26
C SER A 258 -35.15 41.96 -5.97
N LEU A 259 -34.67 42.79 -5.04
CA LEU A 259 -35.30 44.02 -4.55
C LEU A 259 -34.89 45.27 -5.35
N THR A 260 -34.35 45.09 -6.55
CA THR A 260 -33.75 46.20 -7.33
C THR A 260 -34.79 47.02 -8.09
N LYS A 261 -34.61 48.34 -8.15
CA LYS A 261 -35.42 49.26 -8.96
C LYS A 261 -35.07 49.09 -10.45
N CYS A 262 -35.54 48.02 -11.07
CA CYS A 262 -35.43 47.80 -12.51
C CYS A 262 -36.67 48.41 -13.23
N PRO A 263 -36.49 49.15 -14.35
CA PRO A 263 -37.60 49.78 -15.07
C PRO A 263 -38.55 48.77 -15.74
N PHE A 264 -38.07 47.56 -16.00
CA PHE A 264 -38.88 46.41 -16.43
C PHE A 264 -38.41 45.13 -15.74
N ARG A 265 -39.31 44.16 -15.58
CA ARG A 265 -39.05 42.84 -15.00
C ARG A 265 -39.74 41.77 -15.83
N VAL A 266 -39.02 40.70 -16.13
CA VAL A 266 -39.54 39.52 -16.83
C VAL A 266 -39.35 38.33 -15.90
N VAL A 267 -40.44 37.63 -15.64
CA VAL A 267 -40.45 36.46 -14.75
C VAL A 267 -41.09 35.32 -15.50
N ASP A 268 -40.36 34.22 -15.60
CA ASP A 268 -40.79 32.99 -16.25
C ASP A 268 -40.91 31.87 -15.21
N GLU A 269 -41.96 31.07 -15.32
CA GLU A 269 -42.20 29.84 -14.53
C GLU A 269 -42.07 29.94 -12.99
N ILE A 270 -42.21 31.13 -12.40
CA ILE A 270 -42.03 31.38 -10.94
C ILE A 270 -42.92 30.52 -10.03
N ASN A 271 -43.99 29.96 -10.57
CA ASN A 271 -45.01 29.21 -9.87
C ASN A 271 -44.85 27.67 -9.98
N GLN A 272 -43.69 27.16 -10.41
CA GLN A 272 -43.38 25.74 -10.27
C GLN A 272 -43.07 25.39 -8.79
N GLY A 273 -43.83 24.46 -8.21
CA GLY A 273 -43.65 24.00 -6.83
C GLY A 273 -44.41 24.79 -5.76
N MET A 274 -45.23 25.78 -6.14
CA MET A 274 -46.07 26.53 -5.21
C MET A 274 -47.53 26.03 -5.18
N ASP A 275 -48.19 26.16 -4.03
CA ASP A 275 -49.62 25.91 -3.91
C ASP A 275 -50.46 27.10 -4.44
N VAL A 276 -51.73 26.85 -4.74
CA VAL A 276 -52.64 27.86 -5.33
C VAL A 276 -52.87 29.05 -4.39
N TYR A 277 -52.72 28.88 -3.09
CA TYR A 277 -52.97 29.93 -2.11
C TYR A 277 -51.81 30.93 -2.05
N ASN A 278 -50.58 30.45 -1.98
CA ASN A 278 -49.37 31.27 -1.98
C ASN A 278 -49.15 31.94 -3.33
N GLU A 279 -49.43 31.25 -4.44
CA GLU A 279 -49.39 31.85 -5.78
C GLU A 279 -50.31 33.07 -5.90
N ARG A 280 -51.53 32.99 -5.34
CA ARG A 280 -52.47 34.12 -5.34
C ARG A 280 -51.94 35.32 -4.57
N LYS A 281 -51.34 35.08 -3.41
CA LYS A 281 -50.74 36.15 -2.59
C LYS A 281 -49.58 36.84 -3.32
N VAL A 282 -48.69 36.04 -3.91
CA VAL A 282 -47.55 36.55 -4.68
C VAL A 282 -48.04 37.34 -5.90
N PHE A 283 -49.00 36.81 -6.66
CA PHE A 283 -49.58 37.51 -7.80
C PHE A 283 -50.24 38.84 -7.40
N GLN A 284 -51.03 38.86 -6.33
CA GLN A 284 -51.68 40.08 -5.84
C GLN A 284 -50.66 41.16 -5.44
N ARG A 285 -49.55 40.76 -4.81
CA ARG A 285 -48.48 41.70 -4.43
C ARG A 285 -47.73 42.23 -5.65
N ILE A 286 -47.39 41.37 -6.63
CA ILE A 286 -46.80 41.79 -7.92
C ILE A 286 -47.69 42.81 -8.61
N THR A 287 -48.99 42.52 -8.68
CA THR A 287 -49.97 43.41 -9.31
C THR A 287 -50.05 44.76 -8.59
N LYS A 288 -50.02 44.77 -7.25
CA LYS A 288 -49.99 46.02 -6.47
C LYS A 288 -48.68 46.80 -6.61
N SER A 289 -47.53 46.11 -6.73
CA SER A 289 -46.21 46.76 -6.77
C SER A 289 -45.77 47.17 -8.18
N SER A 290 -46.46 46.68 -9.21
CA SER A 290 -46.07 46.86 -10.62
C SER A 290 -47.15 47.52 -11.48
N CYS A 291 -48.31 47.88 -10.93
CA CYS A 291 -49.38 48.54 -11.69
C CYS A 291 -49.73 49.93 -11.14
N GLY A 292 -49.56 50.96 -11.97
CA GLY A 292 -49.77 52.38 -11.63
C GLY A 292 -48.87 53.30 -12.46
N SER A 293 -49.16 54.61 -12.50
CA SER A 293 -48.54 55.57 -13.45
C SER A 293 -47.04 55.83 -13.26
N LYS A 294 -46.39 55.29 -12.22
CA LYS A 294 -44.96 55.46 -11.91
C LYS A 294 -44.25 54.15 -11.53
N LEU A 295 -44.85 53.00 -11.81
CA LEU A 295 -44.33 51.68 -11.43
C LEU A 295 -43.70 50.94 -12.62
N PRO A 296 -42.71 50.05 -12.37
CA PRO A 296 -41.99 49.36 -13.43
C PRO A 296 -42.88 48.36 -14.18
N GLN A 297 -42.57 48.12 -15.45
CA GLN A 297 -43.31 47.15 -16.27
C GLN A 297 -42.99 45.71 -15.83
N TYR A 298 -44.01 44.86 -15.66
CA TYR A 298 -43.84 43.48 -15.23
C TYR A 298 -44.45 42.50 -16.23
N PHE A 299 -43.63 41.62 -16.79
CA PHE A 299 -44.05 40.51 -17.63
C PHE A 299 -44.01 39.22 -16.80
N LEU A 300 -45.17 38.60 -16.63
CA LEU A 300 -45.31 37.29 -16.02
C LEU A 300 -45.65 36.29 -17.12
N ILE A 301 -44.74 35.34 -17.35
CA ILE A 301 -44.97 34.19 -18.23
C ILE A 301 -45.24 33.01 -17.32
N THR A 302 -46.38 32.36 -17.51
CA THR A 302 -46.73 31.18 -16.72
C THR A 302 -47.56 30.19 -17.53
N PRO A 303 -47.24 28.88 -17.48
CA PRO A 303 -48.07 27.85 -18.08
C PRO A 303 -49.34 27.57 -17.25
N LYS A 304 -49.41 28.05 -16.01
CA LYS A 304 -50.49 27.76 -15.06
C LYS A 304 -51.56 28.85 -15.08
N LEU A 305 -52.76 28.51 -15.54
CA LEU A 305 -53.91 29.42 -15.51
C LEU A 305 -54.55 29.44 -14.10
N ILE A 306 -54.19 30.42 -13.29
CA ILE A 306 -54.79 30.59 -11.95
C ILE A 306 -56.12 31.32 -12.08
N THR A 307 -57.22 30.66 -11.72
CA THR A 307 -58.55 31.29 -11.71
C THR A 307 -58.79 32.09 -10.42
N GLY A 308 -59.55 33.18 -10.53
CA GLY A 308 -59.95 34.01 -9.38
C GLY A 308 -58.87 34.99 -8.91
N LEU A 309 -57.99 35.42 -9.81
CA LEU A 309 -57.03 36.47 -9.55
C LEU A 309 -57.67 37.87 -9.67
N THR A 310 -57.21 38.80 -8.85
CA THR A 310 -57.57 40.22 -8.95
C THR A 310 -56.59 40.91 -9.89
N TYR A 311 -57.08 41.33 -11.06
CA TYR A 311 -56.28 42.06 -12.04
C TYR A 311 -56.41 43.57 -11.84
N HIS A 312 -55.32 44.31 -12.04
CA HIS A 312 -55.38 45.77 -12.12
C HIS A 312 -55.91 46.20 -13.50
N ARG A 313 -56.43 47.42 -13.61
CA ARG A 313 -56.92 47.97 -14.90
C ARG A 313 -55.81 48.01 -15.96
N ASP A 314 -54.59 48.25 -15.52
CA ASP A 314 -53.40 48.35 -16.39
C ASP A 314 -52.82 46.97 -16.73
N THR A 315 -53.36 45.89 -16.17
CA THR A 315 -52.88 44.54 -16.47
C THR A 315 -53.41 44.07 -17.81
N LYS A 316 -52.51 43.68 -18.72
CA LYS A 316 -52.84 43.07 -20.00
C LYS A 316 -52.55 41.58 -19.96
N VAL A 317 -53.57 40.77 -20.25
CA VAL A 317 -53.44 39.30 -20.32
C VAL A 317 -53.23 38.88 -21.77
N MET A 318 -52.16 38.14 -22.03
CA MET A 318 -51.87 37.54 -23.33
C MET A 318 -51.93 36.02 -23.19
N ILE A 319 -52.72 35.37 -24.04
CA ILE A 319 -52.85 33.91 -24.07
C ILE A 319 -52.23 33.43 -25.38
N ILE A 320 -51.18 32.62 -25.27
CA ILE A 320 -50.50 32.05 -26.44
C ILE A 320 -51.12 30.67 -26.71
N LEU A 321 -51.80 30.53 -27.84
CA LEU A 321 -52.38 29.27 -28.30
C LEU A 321 -51.55 28.76 -29.49
N ASN A 322 -50.55 27.94 -29.21
CA ASN A 322 -49.72 27.33 -30.26
C ASN A 322 -50.12 25.85 -30.42
N GLY A 323 -50.55 25.44 -31.62
CA GLY A 323 -50.91 24.05 -31.89
C GLY A 323 -51.47 23.82 -33.29
N PRO A 324 -51.35 22.58 -33.83
CA PRO A 324 -51.70 22.25 -35.21
C PRO A 324 -53.20 22.43 -35.56
N TYR A 325 -54.04 22.58 -34.54
CA TYR A 325 -55.49 22.79 -34.69
C TYR A 325 -55.92 24.25 -34.46
N ASN A 326 -54.98 25.16 -34.17
CA ASN A 326 -55.29 26.58 -34.05
C ASN A 326 -55.24 27.28 -35.42
N ASN A 327 -56.31 27.14 -36.19
CA ASN A 327 -56.42 27.69 -37.55
C ASN A 327 -56.93 29.15 -37.59
N ILE A 328 -56.99 29.83 -36.43
CA ILE A 328 -57.51 31.21 -36.36
C ILE A 328 -56.31 32.17 -36.36
N ARG A 329 -56.23 33.02 -37.38
CA ARG A 329 -55.26 34.13 -37.41
C ARG A 329 -55.62 35.15 -36.33
N GLN A 330 -54.61 35.77 -35.70
CA GLN A 330 -54.80 36.71 -34.59
C GLN A 330 -55.75 37.87 -34.94
N GLU A 331 -55.74 38.34 -36.19
CA GLU A 331 -56.59 39.44 -36.67
C GLU A 331 -58.08 39.06 -36.73
N LEU A 332 -58.36 37.75 -36.80
CA LEU A 332 -59.72 37.20 -36.88
C LEU A 332 -60.23 36.73 -35.52
N TRP A 333 -59.41 36.86 -34.46
CA TRP A 333 -59.78 36.46 -33.11
C TRP A 333 -60.75 37.48 -32.48
N ASP A 334 -61.94 37.00 -32.10
CA ASP A 334 -62.97 37.79 -31.40
C ASP A 334 -63.19 37.25 -29.97
N PRO A 335 -62.66 37.94 -28.94
CA PRO A 335 -62.85 37.57 -27.55
C PRO A 335 -64.32 37.51 -27.11
N ASN A 336 -65.17 38.42 -27.61
CA ASN A 336 -66.57 38.49 -27.21
C ASN A 336 -67.34 37.27 -27.71
N ARG A 337 -67.10 36.88 -28.96
CA ARG A 337 -67.67 35.67 -29.55
C ARG A 337 -67.19 34.41 -28.83
N PHE A 338 -65.91 34.35 -28.46
CA PHE A 338 -65.36 33.23 -27.68
C PHE A 338 -66.04 33.11 -26.31
N ILE A 339 -66.15 34.21 -25.55
CA ILE A 339 -66.81 34.25 -24.25
C ILE A 339 -68.30 33.88 -24.38
N ALA A 340 -69.00 34.38 -25.39
CA ALA A 340 -70.41 34.10 -25.63
C ALA A 340 -70.65 32.59 -25.89
N ARG A 341 -69.82 31.97 -26.73
CA ARG A 341 -69.86 30.51 -26.96
C ARG A 341 -69.56 29.71 -25.70
N GLY A 342 -68.56 30.13 -24.91
CA GLY A 342 -68.24 29.50 -23.63
C GLY A 342 -69.42 29.54 -22.64
N LYS A 343 -70.09 30.69 -22.51
CA LYS A 343 -71.30 30.84 -21.68
C LYS A 343 -72.45 29.96 -22.18
N GLN A 344 -72.65 29.87 -23.49
CA GLN A 344 -73.68 29.02 -24.09
C GLN A 344 -73.41 27.53 -23.83
N MET A 345 -72.15 27.10 -23.92
CA MET A 345 -71.74 25.72 -23.60
C MET A 345 -71.91 25.39 -22.13
N LYS A 346 -71.50 26.27 -21.20
CA LYS A 346 -71.75 26.09 -19.76
C LYS A 346 -73.24 25.99 -19.43
N ARG A 347 -74.09 26.82 -20.06
CA ARG A 347 -75.55 26.75 -19.90
C ARG A 347 -76.13 25.44 -20.44
N LYS A 348 -75.65 24.94 -21.58
CA LYS A 348 -76.04 23.63 -22.11
C LYS A 348 -75.62 22.48 -21.18
N LEU A 349 -74.40 22.52 -20.61
CA LEU A 349 -73.93 21.52 -19.65
C LEU A 349 -74.75 21.54 -18.35
N ALA A 350 -75.00 22.71 -17.77
CA ALA A 350 -75.81 22.86 -16.57
C ALA A 350 -77.28 22.45 -16.80
N GLY A 351 -77.81 22.74 -17.99
CA GLY A 351 -79.15 22.30 -18.41
C GLY A 351 -79.26 20.78 -18.62
N ALA A 352 -78.19 20.12 -19.09
CA ALA A 352 -78.16 18.66 -19.21
C ALA A 352 -78.13 17.96 -17.85
N ILE A 353 -77.40 18.50 -16.88
CA ILE A 353 -77.34 17.98 -15.49
C ILE A 353 -78.71 18.12 -14.83
N ASN A 354 -79.35 19.31 -14.90
CA ASN A 354 -80.68 19.54 -14.35
C ASN A 354 -81.82 18.84 -15.14
N GLY A 355 -81.61 18.53 -16.42
CA GLY A 355 -82.57 17.81 -17.27
C GLY A 355 -82.64 16.31 -16.99
N SER A 356 -81.57 15.72 -16.43
CA SER A 356 -81.53 14.30 -16.07
C SER A 356 -82.41 13.94 -14.87
N SER A 357 -82.65 14.88 -13.94
CA SER A 357 -83.50 14.64 -12.76
C SER A 357 -85.01 14.71 -13.03
N LYS A 358 -85.46 15.16 -14.23
CA LYS A 358 -86.90 15.28 -14.55
C LYS A 358 -87.48 14.12 -15.38
N LYS A 359 -86.69 13.11 -15.75
CA LYS A 359 -87.17 11.87 -16.39
C LYS A 359 -87.22 10.72 -15.37
N ARG A 360 -88.03 10.85 -14.33
CA ARG A 360 -88.36 9.69 -13.46
C ARG A 360 -89.74 9.82 -12.83
N THR A 361 -90.79 9.94 -13.65
CA THR A 361 -92.18 9.65 -13.27
C THR A 361 -93.03 9.45 -14.52
N ARG A 362 -93.19 8.20 -14.94
CA ARG A 362 -94.42 7.56 -15.47
C ARG A 362 -94.06 6.19 -16.04
N ALA A 363 -94.16 5.19 -15.18
CA ALA A 363 -94.75 3.88 -15.43
C ALA A 363 -95.21 3.36 -14.07
#